data_AF-A0A914MA76-F1
#
_entry.id   AF-A0A914MA76-F1
#
_cell.length_a   1.000
_cell.length_b   1.000
_cell.length_c   1.000
_cell.angle_alpha   90.00
_cell.angle_beta   90.00
_cell.angle_gamma   90.00
#
_symmetry.space_group_name_H-M   'P 1'
#
loop_
_entity.id
_entity.type
_entity.pdbx_description
1 polymer ?
#
loop_
_entity_poly.entity_id
_entity_poly.type
_entity_poly.pdbx_seq_one_letter_code
_entity_poly.pdbx_strand_id
1 'polypeptide(L)'
;MRTTDHKNPSCYIVRLPAFPKNFYQMIIARCWLEKLFKCVFSCAYFDRNIFNPEMIDILFDNDKTIPLKFQLQQANLYANNKIFENVLIFCLDHLSVSEFLNIDFKDVNITGEHTNILLNILINGGSKFPKICFEFVKLTKLYELLIKYIQTTSKDCSKIVPDIRLKSLTKINFKLSERAEEIKKSNDLKSTSYLITNIYNPKTKFYLYIEEPKKVGDSHTLRIIKEYKLMDFDRVKQLGAIAIYLL
;
A
#
# COMPACT_ATOMS: atom_id res chain seq x y z
N MET A 1 -18.92 -26.37 -10.42
CA MET A 1 -18.07 -25.88 -11.52
C MET A 1 -18.75 -24.67 -12.17
N ARG A 2 -18.32 -23.46 -11.82
CA ARG A 2 -18.64 -22.24 -12.57
C ARG A 2 -17.31 -21.75 -13.14
N THR A 3 -17.06 -22.06 -14.39
CA THR A 3 -15.97 -21.44 -15.17
C THR A 3 -16.47 -20.06 -15.57
N THR A 4 -16.20 -19.05 -14.75
CA THR A 4 -16.31 -17.67 -15.21
C THR A 4 -15.17 -17.45 -16.21
N ASP A 5 -15.56 -17.40 -17.47
CA ASP A 5 -14.73 -17.04 -18.60
C ASP A 5 -14.29 -15.58 -18.42
N HIS A 6 -13.22 -15.37 -17.65
CA HIS A 6 -12.64 -14.06 -17.41
C HIS A 6 -11.95 -13.62 -18.70
N LYS A 7 -12.72 -13.03 -19.63
CA LYS A 7 -12.16 -12.11 -20.62
C LYS A 7 -11.28 -11.14 -19.86
N ASN A 8 -9.97 -11.24 -20.09
CA ASN A 8 -8.97 -10.42 -19.43
C ASN A 8 -9.46 -8.96 -19.50
N PRO A 9 -9.63 -8.24 -18.38
CA PRO A 9 -10.11 -6.87 -18.41
C PRO A 9 -9.23 -6.08 -19.39
N SER A 10 -9.87 -5.33 -20.30
CA SER A 10 -9.15 -4.53 -21.30
C SER A 10 -8.15 -3.63 -20.59
N CYS A 11 -6.85 -3.93 -20.74
CA CYS A 11 -5.78 -3.15 -20.15
C CYS A 11 -5.55 -1.90 -20.99
N TYR A 12 -5.87 -0.74 -20.45
CA TYR A 12 -5.57 0.53 -21.11
C TYR A 12 -4.13 0.93 -20.80
N ILE A 13 -3.34 1.19 -21.84
CA ILE A 13 -1.98 1.71 -21.71
C ILE A 13 -2.01 3.21 -21.98
N VAL A 14 -1.74 4.00 -20.94
CA VAL A 14 -1.65 5.46 -21.07
C VAL A 14 -0.19 5.85 -20.97
N ARG A 15 0.32 6.50 -22.03
CA ARG A 15 1.70 7.02 -22.12
C ARG A 15 1.70 8.53 -22.00
N LEU A 16 2.17 9.04 -20.87
CA LEU A 16 2.21 10.49 -20.61
C LEU A 16 3.64 10.94 -20.33
N PRO A 17 4.03 12.15 -20.74
CA PRO A 17 5.34 12.69 -20.41
C PRO A 17 5.44 12.86 -18.89
N ALA A 18 6.45 12.25 -18.26
CA ALA A 18 6.69 12.43 -16.82
C ALA A 18 7.04 13.89 -16.49
N PHE A 19 7.77 14.54 -17.40
CA PHE A 19 8.16 15.95 -17.33
C PHE A 19 7.83 16.64 -18.66
N PRO A 20 6.62 17.24 -18.78
CA PRO A 20 6.25 18.02 -19.95
C PRO A 20 7.27 19.12 -20.24
N LYS A 21 7.86 19.14 -21.45
CA LYS A 21 8.93 20.07 -21.82
C LYS A 21 8.44 21.37 -22.45
N ASN A 22 7.17 21.42 -22.85
CA ASN A 22 6.57 22.58 -23.48
C ASN A 22 5.08 22.66 -23.14
N PHE A 23 4.50 23.82 -23.43
CA PHE A 23 3.10 24.14 -23.15
C PHE A 23 2.11 23.12 -23.75
N TYR A 24 2.36 22.63 -24.97
CA TYR A 24 1.51 21.62 -25.59
C TYR A 24 1.53 20.29 -24.83
N GLN A 25 2.71 19.83 -24.38
CA GLN A 25 2.82 18.63 -23.56
C GLN A 25 2.13 18.80 -22.20
N MET A 26 2.19 20.00 -21.60
CA MET A 26 1.49 20.30 -20.35
C MET A 26 -0.03 20.22 -20.53
N ILE A 27 -0.57 20.79 -21.61
CA ILE A 27 -2.00 20.68 -21.94
C ILE A 27 -2.42 19.22 -22.10
N ILE A 28 -1.65 18.43 -22.86
CA ILE A 28 -1.93 17.01 -23.07
C ILE A 28 -1.93 16.27 -21.73
N ALA A 29 -0.91 16.48 -20.88
CA ALA A 29 -0.83 15.86 -19.56
C ALA A 29 -2.02 16.25 -18.68
N ARG A 30 -2.38 17.54 -18.61
CA ARG A 30 -3.54 18.03 -17.86
C ARG A 30 -4.84 17.40 -18.35
N CYS A 31 -5.11 17.42 -19.65
CA CYS A 31 -6.33 16.84 -20.23
C CYS A 31 -6.47 15.34 -19.95
N TRP A 32 -5.37 14.59 -19.99
CA TRP A 32 -5.40 13.17 -19.65
C TRP A 32 -5.59 12.93 -18.15
N LEU A 33 -4.85 13.64 -17.28
CA LEU A 33 -5.02 13.54 -15.83
C LEU A 33 -6.44 13.86 -15.40
N GLU A 34 -7.04 14.92 -15.96
CA GLU A 34 -8.42 15.31 -15.67
C GLU A 34 -9.41 14.18 -16.01
N LYS A 35 -9.22 13.52 -17.16
CA LYS A 35 -10.03 12.36 -17.54
C LYS A 35 -9.81 11.18 -16.60
N LEU A 36 -8.57 10.90 -16.23
CA LEU A 36 -8.22 9.77 -15.35
C LEU A 36 -8.78 9.96 -13.93
N PHE A 37 -8.73 11.18 -13.39
CA PHE A 37 -9.29 11.51 -12.07
C PHE A 37 -10.82 11.38 -11.99
N LYS A 38 -11.51 11.49 -13.13
CA LYS A 38 -12.98 11.32 -13.24
C LYS A 38 -13.41 9.86 -13.42
N CYS A 39 -12.47 8.92 -13.51
CA CYS A 39 -12.73 7.50 -13.73
C CYS A 39 -12.43 6.66 -12.49
N VAL A 40 -13.10 5.51 -12.39
CA VAL A 40 -12.82 4.47 -11.39
C VAL A 40 -12.24 3.25 -12.11
N PHE A 41 -11.11 2.75 -11.62
CA PHE A 41 -10.45 1.57 -12.19
C PHE A 41 -10.37 0.43 -11.16
N SER A 42 -10.44 -0.82 -11.62
CA SER A 42 -10.23 -1.95 -10.72
C SER A 42 -8.78 -2.04 -10.27
N CYS A 43 -7.84 -1.77 -11.17
CA CYS A 43 -6.43 -1.82 -10.86
C CYS A 43 -5.67 -0.77 -11.66
N ALA A 44 -4.68 -0.12 -11.02
CA ALA A 44 -3.65 0.64 -11.72
C ALA A 44 -2.24 0.13 -11.39
N TYR A 45 -1.40 0.09 -12.42
CA TYR A 45 0.04 -0.16 -12.30
C TYR A 45 0.80 1.11 -12.64
N PHE A 46 1.64 1.56 -11.71
CA PHE A 46 2.55 2.69 -11.85
C PHE A 46 3.99 2.15 -11.83
N ASP A 47 4.52 1.85 -13.02
CA ASP A 47 5.83 1.23 -13.19
C ASP A 47 6.92 2.28 -13.36
N ARG A 48 7.94 2.24 -12.50
CA ARG A 48 9.21 3.01 -12.50
C ARG A 48 9.14 4.54 -12.52
N ASN A 49 8.04 5.11 -12.99
CA ASN A 49 7.80 6.53 -13.12
C ASN A 49 6.38 6.81 -12.62
N ILE A 50 6.27 7.75 -11.69
CA ILE A 50 5.01 8.37 -11.29
C ILE A 50 5.07 9.85 -11.63
N PHE A 51 3.91 10.48 -11.71
CA PHE A 51 3.86 11.91 -11.89
C PHE A 51 4.48 12.56 -10.66
N ASN A 52 5.41 13.49 -10.87
CA ASN A 52 5.88 14.32 -9.76
C ASN A 52 4.64 15.02 -9.16
N PRO A 53 4.34 14.84 -7.85
CA PRO A 53 3.23 15.52 -7.19
C PRO A 53 3.20 17.04 -7.44
N GLU A 54 4.37 17.68 -7.40
CA GLU A 54 4.50 19.13 -7.68
C GLU A 54 4.04 19.48 -9.10
N MET A 55 4.24 18.57 -10.06
CA MET A 55 3.80 18.76 -11.44
C MET A 55 2.28 18.68 -11.56
N ILE A 56 1.63 17.81 -10.79
CA ILE A 56 0.17 17.77 -10.70
C ILE A 56 -0.33 19.10 -10.13
N ASP A 57 0.27 19.60 -9.06
CA ASP A 57 -0.13 20.88 -8.47
C ASP A 57 0.02 22.04 -9.46
N ILE A 58 1.12 22.09 -10.22
CA ILE A 58 1.33 23.10 -11.28
C ILE A 58 0.29 22.98 -12.40
N LEU A 59 0.01 21.75 -12.86
CA LEU A 59 -0.93 21.54 -13.96
C LEU A 59 -2.35 21.95 -13.60
N PHE A 60 -2.72 21.87 -12.32
CA PHE A 60 -4.07 22.17 -11.86
C PHE A 60 -4.16 23.50 -11.10
N ASP A 61 -3.07 24.22 -10.87
CA ASP A 61 -3.03 25.51 -10.16
C ASP A 61 -3.80 25.51 -8.84
N ASN A 62 -3.67 24.42 -8.06
CA ASN A 62 -4.44 24.18 -6.83
C ASN A 62 -5.97 24.28 -7.00
N ASP A 63 -6.49 24.06 -8.21
CA ASP A 63 -7.91 24.10 -8.49
C ASP A 63 -8.65 23.04 -7.68
N LYS A 64 -9.35 23.52 -6.64
CA LYS A 64 -10.10 22.69 -5.69
C LYS A 64 -11.38 22.10 -6.31
N THR A 65 -11.75 22.49 -7.52
CA THR A 65 -12.97 22.00 -8.17
C THR A 65 -12.81 20.58 -8.72
N ILE A 66 -11.58 20.16 -9.05
CA ILE A 66 -11.30 18.82 -9.56
C ILE A 66 -10.74 17.96 -8.42
N PRO A 67 -11.35 16.81 -8.12
CA PRO A 67 -10.74 15.85 -7.20
C PRO A 67 -9.46 15.32 -7.83
N LEU A 68 -8.29 15.80 -7.41
CA LEU A 68 -6.98 15.42 -7.96
C LEU A 68 -6.52 14.04 -7.46
N LYS A 69 -7.40 13.03 -7.54
CA LYS A 69 -7.16 11.68 -7.04
C LYS A 69 -7.56 10.62 -8.04
N PHE A 70 -6.69 9.64 -8.25
CA PHE A 70 -7.02 8.41 -8.92
C PHE A 70 -7.92 7.56 -8.02
N GLN A 71 -9.10 7.18 -8.53
CA GLN A 71 -10.03 6.31 -7.82
C GLN A 71 -9.82 4.87 -8.28
N LEU A 72 -9.25 4.06 -7.40
CA LEU A 72 -8.77 2.73 -7.71
C LEU A 72 -9.31 1.73 -6.69
N GLN A 73 -9.59 0.50 -7.11
CA GLN A 73 -9.76 -0.58 -6.12
C GLN A 73 -8.38 -1.04 -5.65
N GLN A 74 -7.47 -1.24 -6.60
CA GLN A 74 -6.11 -1.70 -6.35
C GLN A 74 -5.09 -0.79 -7.02
N ALA A 75 -4.00 -0.50 -6.31
CA ALA A 75 -2.89 0.29 -6.83
C ALA A 75 -1.58 -0.46 -6.59
N ASN A 76 -0.79 -0.61 -7.65
CA ASN A 76 0.54 -1.20 -7.60
C ASN A 76 1.55 -0.13 -8.00
N LEU A 77 2.42 0.24 -7.09
CA LEU A 77 3.45 1.25 -7.31
C LEU A 77 4.83 0.66 -7.19
N TYR A 78 5.71 1.11 -8.06
CA TYR A 78 7.13 0.80 -7.99
C TYR A 78 7.91 2.02 -7.50
N ALA A 79 8.67 1.85 -6.42
CA ALA A 79 9.59 2.85 -5.93
C ALA A 79 11.04 2.49 -6.28
N ASN A 80 11.83 3.50 -6.64
CA ASN A 80 13.28 3.41 -6.72
C ASN A 80 13.90 4.59 -5.95
N ASN A 81 15.21 4.53 -5.71
CA ASN A 81 15.93 5.56 -4.95
C ASN A 81 15.69 7.00 -5.43
N LYS A 82 15.44 7.24 -6.72
CA LYS A 82 15.29 8.60 -7.27
C LYS A 82 13.91 9.20 -7.03
N ILE A 83 12.87 8.37 -6.90
CA ILE A 83 11.48 8.83 -6.83
C ILE A 83 10.76 8.37 -5.57
N PHE A 84 11.47 7.77 -4.62
CA PHE A 84 10.89 7.17 -3.42
C PHE A 84 9.95 8.13 -2.68
N GLU A 85 10.42 9.35 -2.37
CA GLU A 85 9.62 10.35 -1.65
C GLU A 85 8.39 10.76 -2.46
N ASN A 86 8.58 11.04 -3.74
CA ASN A 86 7.48 11.37 -4.66
C ASN A 86 6.43 10.26 -4.68
N VAL A 87 6.84 8.98 -4.65
CA VAL A 87 5.90 7.84 -4.64
C VAL A 87 5.06 7.84 -3.38
N LEU A 88 5.67 8.12 -2.22
CA LEU A 88 4.94 8.19 -0.96
C LEU A 88 3.97 9.38 -0.90
N ILE A 89 4.42 10.56 -1.34
CA ILE A 89 3.57 11.76 -1.43
C ILE A 89 2.40 11.50 -2.39
N PHE A 90 2.69 10.98 -3.58
CA PHE A 90 1.69 10.64 -4.58
C PHE A 90 0.65 9.65 -4.05
N CYS A 91 1.08 8.61 -3.33
CA CYS A 91 0.17 7.66 -2.69
C CYS A 91 -0.77 8.36 -1.70
N LEU A 92 -0.24 9.27 -0.89
CA LEU A 92 -1.01 9.91 0.18
C LEU A 92 -1.99 10.95 -0.37
N ASP A 93 -1.60 11.70 -1.38
CA ASP A 93 -2.32 12.92 -1.78
C ASP A 93 -3.15 12.71 -3.05
N HIS A 94 -2.70 11.83 -3.95
CA HIS A 94 -3.30 11.64 -5.27
C HIS A 94 -3.91 10.26 -5.50
N LEU A 95 -3.94 9.37 -4.51
CA LEU A 95 -4.64 8.09 -4.61
C LEU A 95 -5.83 7.99 -3.65
N SER A 96 -6.90 7.34 -4.12
CA SER A 96 -8.00 6.84 -3.32
C SER A 96 -8.19 5.36 -3.64
N VAL A 97 -7.82 4.49 -2.70
CA VAL A 97 -7.73 3.05 -2.92
C VAL A 97 -8.75 2.33 -2.05
N SER A 98 -9.75 1.69 -2.65
CA SER A 98 -10.86 1.07 -1.91
C SER A 98 -10.60 -0.36 -1.43
N GLU A 99 -9.55 -1.03 -1.91
CA GLU A 99 -9.23 -2.40 -1.49
C GLU A 99 -7.77 -2.54 -1.06
N PHE A 100 -6.81 -2.27 -1.95
CA PHE A 100 -5.44 -2.72 -1.75
C PHE A 100 -4.38 -1.81 -2.39
N LEU A 101 -3.47 -1.29 -1.57
CA LEU A 101 -2.28 -0.59 -2.00
C LEU A 101 -1.06 -1.51 -1.90
N ASN A 102 -0.34 -1.69 -2.99
CA ASN A 102 0.93 -2.42 -3.04
C ASN A 102 2.06 -1.48 -3.46
N ILE A 103 3.15 -1.44 -2.70
CA ILE A 103 4.35 -0.67 -3.05
C ILE A 103 5.57 -1.59 -3.05
N ASP A 104 6.24 -1.67 -4.19
CA ASP A 104 7.47 -2.43 -4.39
C ASP A 104 8.69 -1.54 -4.13
N PHE A 105 9.54 -1.95 -3.17
CA PHE A 105 10.77 -1.26 -2.78
C PHE A 105 12.05 -2.00 -3.19
N LYS A 106 12.00 -2.91 -4.17
CA LYS A 106 13.13 -3.74 -4.58
C LYS A 106 14.41 -2.96 -4.89
N ASP A 107 14.27 -1.78 -5.50
CA ASP A 107 15.37 -0.90 -5.91
C ASP A 107 15.54 0.32 -4.97
N VAL A 108 15.08 0.23 -3.72
CA VAL A 108 15.21 1.31 -2.72
C VAL A 108 16.16 0.92 -1.60
N ASN A 109 17.13 1.79 -1.34
CA ASN A 109 18.01 1.75 -0.18
C ASN A 109 17.32 2.48 0.98
N ILE A 110 16.45 1.77 1.70
CA ILE A 110 15.65 2.37 2.75
C ILE A 110 16.53 2.73 3.96
N THR A 111 16.50 4.00 4.39
CA THR A 111 17.27 4.53 5.53
C THR A 111 16.41 4.63 6.80
N GLY A 112 17.01 5.08 7.90
CA GLY A 112 16.30 5.33 9.15
C GLY A 112 15.21 6.39 9.04
N GLU A 113 15.39 7.43 8.21
CA GLU A 113 14.40 8.50 8.02
C GLU A 113 13.17 7.99 7.26
N HIS A 114 13.40 7.22 6.19
CA HIS A 114 12.34 6.57 5.43
C HIS A 114 11.48 5.64 6.31
N THR A 115 12.09 5.00 7.32
CA THR A 115 11.38 4.14 8.27
C THR A 115 10.24 4.88 8.98
N ASN A 116 10.47 6.14 9.38
CA ASN A 116 9.45 6.94 10.07
C ASN A 116 8.31 7.31 9.14
N ILE A 117 8.60 7.64 7.88
CA ILE A 117 7.58 7.97 6.87
C ILE A 117 6.71 6.73 6.60
N LEU A 118 7.32 5.57 6.36
CA LEU A 118 6.60 4.32 6.14
C LEU A 118 5.76 3.93 7.36
N LEU A 119 6.29 4.07 8.57
CA LEU A 119 5.54 3.83 9.80
C LEU A 119 4.33 4.77 9.89
N ASN A 120 4.51 6.05 9.60
CA ASN A 120 3.45 7.05 9.63
C ASN A 120 2.30 6.68 8.69
N ILE A 121 2.61 6.20 7.47
CA ILE A 121 1.61 5.70 6.53
C ILE A 121 0.82 4.53 7.13
N LEU A 122 1.49 3.57 7.77
CA LEU A 122 0.83 2.40 8.35
C LEU A 122 -0.08 2.75 9.55
N ILE A 123 0.33 3.69 10.39
CA ILE A 123 -0.40 4.03 11.63
C ILE A 123 -1.48 5.10 11.46
N ASN A 124 -1.39 5.94 10.43
CA ASN A 124 -2.35 7.01 10.16
C ASN A 124 -3.15 6.82 8.86
N GLY A 125 -2.75 5.86 8.02
CA GLY A 125 -3.34 5.63 6.70
C GLY A 125 -4.64 4.83 6.68
N GLY A 126 -5.14 4.33 7.81
CA GLY A 126 -6.30 3.43 7.86
C GLY A 126 -7.62 4.04 7.38
N SER A 127 -7.73 5.38 7.34
CA SER A 127 -8.86 6.09 6.72
C SER A 127 -8.78 6.13 5.19
N LYS A 128 -7.58 5.96 4.62
CA LYS A 128 -7.30 6.02 3.17
C LYS A 128 -7.11 4.65 2.55
N PHE A 129 -6.56 3.70 3.32
CA PHE A 129 -6.14 2.40 2.81
C PHE A 129 -6.69 1.29 3.72
N PRO A 130 -7.61 0.46 3.20
CA PRO A 130 -8.09 -0.72 3.93
C PRO A 130 -6.99 -1.77 4.11
N LYS A 131 -6.10 -1.88 3.12
CA LYS A 131 -4.99 -2.81 3.12
C LYS A 131 -3.76 -2.23 2.43
N ILE A 132 -2.60 -2.44 3.03
CA ILE A 132 -1.30 -2.07 2.47
C ILE A 132 -0.38 -3.29 2.42
N CYS A 133 0.33 -3.45 1.30
CA CYS A 133 1.46 -4.36 1.17
C CYS A 133 2.69 -3.57 0.77
N PHE A 134 3.75 -3.71 1.55
CA PHE A 134 5.08 -3.25 1.16
C PHE A 134 5.94 -4.46 0.79
N GLU A 135 6.43 -4.48 -0.44
CA GLU A 135 7.30 -5.55 -0.94
C GLU A 135 8.77 -5.17 -0.85
N PHE A 136 9.61 -6.16 -0.55
CA PHE A 136 11.07 -6.03 -0.47
C PHE A 136 11.56 -4.99 0.56
N VAL A 137 10.81 -4.77 1.64
CA VAL A 137 11.22 -3.85 2.71
C VAL A 137 12.29 -4.49 3.59
N LYS A 138 13.52 -3.98 3.50
CA LYS A 138 14.66 -4.45 4.31
C LYS A 138 14.77 -3.74 5.67
N LEU A 139 13.68 -3.63 6.43
CA LEU A 139 13.65 -2.85 7.68
C LEU A 139 13.12 -3.65 8.87
N THR A 140 14.00 -4.37 9.56
CA THR A 140 13.67 -4.97 10.87
C THR A 140 13.16 -3.91 11.85
N LYS A 141 13.75 -2.70 11.81
CA LYS A 141 13.34 -1.55 12.63
C LYS A 141 11.88 -1.13 12.38
N LEU A 142 11.37 -1.23 11.15
CA LEU A 142 9.97 -0.90 10.87
C LEU A 142 9.02 -1.86 11.59
N TYR A 143 9.35 -3.16 11.60
CA TYR A 143 8.54 -4.18 12.27
C TYR A 143 8.50 -3.95 13.77
N GLU A 144 9.67 -3.72 14.37
CA GLU A 144 9.80 -3.43 15.81
C GLU A 144 9.03 -2.17 16.20
N LEU A 145 9.16 -1.08 15.43
CA LEU A 145 8.44 0.16 15.70
C LEU A 145 6.94 -0.01 15.56
N LEU A 146 6.46 -0.71 14.53
CA LEU A 146 5.02 -0.96 14.33
C LEU A 146 4.43 -1.82 15.45
N ILE A 147 5.10 -2.91 15.83
CA ILE A 147 4.68 -3.78 16.93
C ILE A 147 4.69 -3.01 18.25
N LYS A 148 5.77 -2.28 18.54
CA LYS A 148 5.86 -1.43 19.73
C LYS A 148 4.75 -0.38 19.75
N TYR A 149 4.44 0.23 18.61
CA TYR A 149 3.39 1.22 18.49
C TYR A 149 2.01 0.63 18.83
N ILE A 150 1.68 -0.50 18.21
CA ILE A 150 0.44 -1.25 18.44
C ILE A 150 0.29 -1.69 19.90
N GLN A 151 1.37 -2.15 20.51
CA GLN A 151 1.33 -2.69 21.87
C GLN A 151 1.28 -1.60 22.93
N THR A 152 2.21 -0.64 22.88
CA THR A 152 2.56 0.20 24.03
C THR A 152 2.54 1.69 23.78
N THR A 153 2.49 2.17 22.53
CA THR A 153 2.60 3.62 22.26
C THR A 153 1.24 4.26 21.98
N SER A 154 0.37 3.58 21.24
CA SER A 154 -0.89 4.19 20.80
C SER A 154 -2.01 4.03 21.82
N LYS A 155 -2.61 5.15 22.21
CA LYS A 155 -3.89 5.17 22.96
C LYS A 155 -5.11 5.00 22.07
N ASP A 156 -4.96 5.31 20.78
CA ASP A 156 -6.02 5.20 19.78
C ASP A 156 -5.48 4.53 18.51
N CYS A 157 -5.81 3.26 18.34
CA CYS A 157 -5.44 2.49 17.17
C CYS A 157 -6.42 2.65 15.99
N SER A 158 -7.46 3.49 16.08
CA SER A 158 -8.51 3.62 15.05
C SER A 158 -7.97 3.96 13.65
N LYS A 159 -6.88 4.72 13.60
CA LYS A 159 -6.26 5.20 12.35
C LYS A 159 -5.27 4.21 11.72
N ILE A 160 -4.92 3.13 12.41
CA ILE A 160 -3.99 2.12 11.89
C ILE A 160 -4.64 1.38 10.73
N VAL A 161 -3.86 1.15 9.67
CA VAL A 161 -4.28 0.35 8.52
C VAL A 161 -4.74 -1.04 8.98
N PRO A 162 -5.97 -1.49 8.62
CA PRO A 162 -6.53 -2.74 9.11
C PRO A 162 -5.77 -4.01 8.71
N ASP A 163 -5.30 -4.13 7.46
CA ASP A 163 -4.53 -5.29 6.98
C ASP A 163 -3.18 -4.81 6.41
N ILE A 164 -2.11 -5.05 7.14
CA ILE A 164 -0.76 -4.66 6.77
C ILE A 164 0.02 -5.91 6.40
N ARG A 165 0.68 -5.89 5.24
CA ARG A 165 1.61 -6.94 4.80
C ARG A 165 2.97 -6.34 4.51
N LEU A 166 4.01 -6.90 5.12
CA LEU A 166 5.39 -6.49 4.90
C LEU A 166 6.17 -7.71 4.43
N LYS A 167 6.64 -7.68 3.19
CA LYS A 167 7.44 -8.76 2.61
C LYS A 167 8.91 -8.38 2.61
N SER A 168 9.77 -9.29 3.04
CA SER A 168 11.22 -9.11 3.04
C SER A 168 11.95 -10.34 2.53
N LEU A 169 13.07 -10.12 1.86
CA LEU A 169 14.01 -11.19 1.52
C LEU A 169 14.83 -11.65 2.73
N THR A 170 14.94 -10.81 3.76
CA THR A 170 15.63 -11.16 5.01
C THR A 170 14.68 -11.84 5.97
N LYS A 171 15.23 -12.76 6.78
CA LYS A 171 14.48 -13.40 7.85
C LYS A 171 13.94 -12.34 8.81
N ILE A 172 12.66 -12.44 9.11
CA ILE A 172 11.97 -11.56 10.05
C ILE A 172 12.31 -12.04 11.46
N ASN A 173 13.21 -11.31 12.13
CA ASN A 173 13.59 -11.56 13.51
C ASN A 173 13.20 -10.34 14.35
N PHE A 174 12.19 -10.46 15.19
CA PHE A 174 11.88 -9.46 16.22
C PHE A 174 11.51 -10.16 17.52
N LYS A 175 11.80 -9.50 18.64
CA LYS A 175 11.39 -9.99 19.96
C LYS A 175 9.96 -9.55 20.22
N LEU A 176 9.05 -10.53 20.36
CA LEU A 176 7.71 -10.26 20.87
C LEU A 176 7.75 -9.96 22.36
N SER A 177 6.86 -9.09 22.82
CA SER A 177 6.63 -8.87 24.25
C SER A 177 6.00 -10.10 24.90
N GLU A 178 6.10 -10.23 26.21
CA GLU A 178 5.41 -11.26 27.01
C GLU A 178 3.88 -11.26 26.85
N ARG A 179 3.30 -10.15 26.37
CA ARG A 179 1.87 -10.01 26.09
C ARG A 179 1.41 -10.65 24.77
N ALA A 180 2.34 -11.12 23.94
CA ALA A 180 1.98 -11.79 22.69
C ALA A 180 1.60 -13.24 23.00
N GLU A 181 0.35 -13.61 22.74
CA GLU A 181 -0.13 -14.97 22.97
C GLU A 181 0.02 -15.76 21.68
N GLU A 182 0.75 -16.86 21.71
CA GLU A 182 0.85 -17.78 20.57
C GLU A 182 -0.50 -18.50 20.37
N ILE A 183 -1.16 -18.31 19.23
CA ILE A 183 -2.52 -18.85 18.99
C ILE A 183 -2.43 -20.20 18.25
N LYS A 184 -1.52 -20.31 17.30
CA LYS A 184 -1.40 -21.51 16.46
C LYS A 184 -0.07 -21.56 15.71
N LYS A 185 0.54 -22.75 15.71
CA LYS A 185 1.48 -23.21 14.67
C LYS A 185 0.70 -24.07 13.69
N SER A 186 0.63 -23.65 12.43
CA SER A 186 0.09 -24.50 11.37
C SER A 186 1.24 -25.29 10.76
N ASN A 187 1.23 -26.62 10.94
CA ASN A 187 2.26 -27.49 10.36
C ASN A 187 2.28 -27.42 8.83
N ASP A 188 1.15 -27.15 8.20
CA ASP A 188 1.00 -27.17 6.74
C ASP A 188 1.58 -25.94 6.04
N LEU A 189 1.72 -24.81 6.76
CA LEU A 189 2.05 -23.51 6.16
C LEU A 189 3.34 -22.86 6.66
N LYS A 190 4.18 -23.56 7.44
CA LYS A 190 5.39 -22.99 8.11
C LYS A 190 5.13 -21.55 8.59
N SER A 191 4.01 -21.38 9.30
CA SER A 191 3.57 -20.08 9.77
C SER A 191 3.32 -20.13 11.26
N THR A 192 3.72 -19.05 11.94
CA THR A 192 3.46 -18.84 13.36
C THR A 192 2.54 -17.65 13.51
N SER A 193 1.52 -17.80 14.36
CA SER A 193 0.52 -16.76 14.59
C SER A 193 0.45 -16.34 16.05
N TYR A 194 0.32 -15.04 16.27
CA TYR A 194 0.26 -14.42 17.60
C TYR A 194 -0.94 -13.47 17.72
N LEU A 195 -1.54 -13.43 18.90
CA LEU A 195 -2.48 -12.40 19.30
C LEU A 195 -1.72 -11.29 20.03
N ILE A 196 -1.95 -10.06 19.62
CA ILE A 196 -1.41 -8.89 20.30
C ILE A 196 -2.57 -8.02 20.77
N THR A 197 -2.55 -7.65 22.06
CA THR A 197 -3.49 -6.69 22.65
C THR A 197 -2.79 -5.37 22.95
N ASN A 198 -3.48 -4.25 22.72
CA ASN A 198 -2.99 -2.94 23.09
C ASN A 198 -3.10 -2.72 24.61
N ILE A 199 -2.09 -2.12 25.24
CA ILE A 199 -2.07 -1.93 26.71
C ILE A 199 -3.13 -0.94 27.20
N TYR A 200 -3.46 0.07 26.39
CA TYR A 200 -4.40 1.13 26.74
C TYR A 200 -5.84 0.76 26.36
N ASN A 201 -6.02 -0.16 25.40
CA ASN A 201 -7.32 -0.67 24.99
C ASN A 201 -7.27 -2.18 24.67
N PRO A 202 -7.42 -3.04 25.70
CA PRO A 202 -7.38 -4.50 25.52
C PRO A 202 -8.46 -5.07 24.60
N LYS A 203 -9.53 -4.31 24.31
CA LYS A 203 -10.57 -4.72 23.34
C LYS A 203 -10.07 -4.62 21.89
N THR A 204 -9.03 -3.83 21.64
CA THR A 204 -8.40 -3.77 20.32
C THR A 204 -7.37 -4.88 20.21
N LYS A 205 -7.62 -5.84 19.32
CA LYS A 205 -6.73 -6.96 19.08
C LYS A 205 -6.15 -6.91 17.68
N PHE A 206 -4.95 -7.46 17.56
CA PHE A 206 -4.23 -7.61 16.31
C PHE A 206 -3.74 -9.05 16.18
N TYR A 207 -3.96 -9.63 15.02
CA TYR A 207 -3.42 -10.94 14.65
C TYR A 207 -2.15 -10.73 13.85
N LEU A 208 -1.05 -11.27 14.35
CA LEU A 208 0.25 -11.27 13.70
C LEU A 208 0.48 -12.64 13.06
N TYR A 209 0.78 -12.68 11.78
CA TYR A 209 1.16 -13.89 11.06
C TYR A 209 2.55 -13.71 10.50
N ILE A 210 3.43 -14.65 10.82
CA ILE A 210 4.78 -14.73 10.25
C ILE A 210 4.79 -15.95 9.35
N GLU A 211 4.96 -15.74 8.06
CA GLU A 211 5.03 -16.79 7.05
C GLU A 211 6.47 -16.95 6.57
N GLU A 212 7.00 -18.16 6.69
CA GLU A 212 8.30 -18.52 6.12
C GLU A 212 8.19 -18.72 4.59
N PRO A 213 9.27 -18.46 3.84
CA PRO A 213 9.31 -18.69 2.41
C PRO A 213 9.10 -20.18 2.08
N LYS A 214 8.32 -20.45 1.03
CA LYS A 214 8.08 -21.83 0.56
C LYS A 214 9.29 -22.38 -0.21
N LYS A 215 10.01 -21.51 -0.91
CA LYS A 215 11.21 -21.84 -1.67
C LYS A 215 12.35 -20.88 -1.34
N VAL A 216 13.58 -21.33 -1.56
CA VAL A 216 14.77 -20.46 -1.47
C VAL A 216 14.62 -19.32 -2.48
N GLY A 217 14.73 -18.08 -2.00
CA GLY A 217 14.54 -16.87 -2.81
C GLY A 217 13.16 -16.22 -2.67
N ASP A 218 12.17 -16.92 -2.10
CA ASP A 218 10.88 -16.30 -1.77
C ASP A 218 11.05 -15.31 -0.59
N SER A 219 10.13 -14.36 -0.48
CA SER A 219 10.09 -13.42 0.62
C SER A 219 9.41 -14.02 1.86
N HIS A 220 9.96 -13.71 3.04
CA HIS A 220 9.26 -13.84 4.30
C HIS A 220 8.15 -12.79 4.36
N THR A 221 7.01 -13.13 4.97
CA THR A 221 5.89 -12.19 5.10
C THR A 221 5.53 -11.99 6.57
N LEU A 222 5.48 -10.73 7.00
CA LEU A 222 4.78 -10.30 8.21
C LEU A 222 3.41 -9.77 7.81
N ARG A 223 2.33 -10.37 8.30
CA ARG A 223 0.98 -9.85 8.14
C ARG A 223 0.40 -9.47 9.50
N ILE A 224 -0.13 -8.27 9.60
CA ILE A 224 -0.82 -7.75 10.78
C ILE A 224 -2.25 -7.45 10.38
N ILE A 225 -3.21 -8.09 11.04
CA ILE A 225 -4.63 -7.87 10.83
C ILE A 225 -5.22 -7.31 12.11
N LYS A 226 -5.73 -6.08 12.07
CA LYS A 226 -6.53 -5.51 13.15
C LYS A 226 -7.90 -6.17 13.15
N GLU A 227 -8.32 -6.69 14.30
CA GLU A 227 -9.64 -7.29 14.45
C GLU A 227 -10.71 -6.21 14.26
N TYR A 228 -11.53 -6.37 13.22
CA TYR A 228 -12.75 -5.60 13.01
C TYR A 228 -13.90 -6.55 12.72
N LYS A 229 -15.13 -6.12 13.02
CA LYS A 229 -16.32 -6.73 12.43
C LYS A 229 -16.16 -6.66 10.91
N LEU A 230 -16.04 -7.82 10.25
CA LEU A 230 -16.09 -7.95 8.79
C LEU A 230 -17.26 -7.10 8.27
N MET A 231 -16.97 -5.99 7.61
CA MET A 231 -17.98 -5.33 6.79
C MET A 231 -18.13 -6.17 5.52
N ASP A 232 -19.37 -6.57 5.22
CA ASP A 232 -19.75 -7.22 3.98
C ASP A 232 -19.40 -6.29 2.80
N PHE A 233 -18.36 -6.63 2.05
CA PHE A 233 -18.04 -6.00 0.78
C PHE A 233 -18.70 -6.77 -0.37
N ASP A 234 -20.02 -6.84 -0.36
CA ASP A 234 -20.80 -7.29 -1.51
C ASP A 234 -21.18 -6.09 -2.37
N ARG A 235 -20.40 -5.86 -3.45
CA ARG A 235 -20.81 -5.36 -4.79
C ARG A 235 -19.63 -4.69 -5.48
N VAL A 236 -19.06 -5.38 -6.47
CA VAL A 236 -18.25 -4.74 -7.52
C VAL A 236 -18.71 -5.25 -8.87
N LYS A 237 -19.28 -4.33 -9.68
CA LYS A 237 -19.51 -4.53 -11.11
C LYS A 237 -18.16 -4.68 -11.83
N GLN A 238 -18.12 -5.40 -12.94
CA GLN A 238 -16.92 -5.58 -13.77
C GLN A 238 -16.28 -4.22 -14.10
N LEU A 239 -15.12 -3.93 -13.50
CA LEU A 239 -14.32 -2.72 -13.74
C LEU A 239 -13.05 -3.11 -14.51
N GLY A 240 -12.67 -2.31 -15.51
CA GLY A 240 -11.45 -2.50 -16.30
C GLY A 240 -10.17 -2.15 -15.54
N ALA A 241 -9.04 -2.73 -15.97
CA ALA A 241 -7.71 -2.45 -15.44
C ALA A 241 -6.98 -1.41 -16.31
N ILE A 242 -6.11 -0.60 -15.71
CA ILE A 242 -5.29 0.39 -16.41
C ILE A 242 -3.80 0.19 -16.05
N ALA A 243 -2.93 0.32 -17.04
CA ALA A 243 -1.49 0.42 -16.83
C ALA A 243 -1.04 1.81 -17.26
N ILE A 244 -0.49 2.58 -16.31
CA ILE A 244 -0.04 3.95 -16.56
C ILE A 244 1.47 3.91 -16.66
N TYR A 245 1.98 4.20 -17.86
CA TYR A 245 3.41 4.30 -18.11
C TYR A 245 3.75 5.76 -18.37
N LEU A 246 4.65 6.31 -17.58
CA LEU A 246 5.16 7.65 -17.88
C LEU A 246 6.47 7.52 -18.65
N LEU A 247 6.54 8.27 -19.75
CA LEU A 247 7.68 8.33 -20.67
C LEU A 247 8.59 9.51 -20.35
#